data_AF-A0AAU6HSM8-F1
#
_entry.id   AF-A0AAU6HSM8-F1
#
_cell.length_a   1.000
_cell.length_b   1.000
_cell.length_c   1.000
_cell.angle_alpha   90.00
_cell.angle_beta   90.00
_cell.angle_gamma   90.00
#
_symmetry.space_group_name_H-M   'P 1'
#
loop_
_entity.id
_entity.type
_entity.pdbx_description
1 polymer ?
#
loop_
_entity_poly.entity_id
_entity_poly.type
_entity_poly.pdbx_seq_one_letter_code
_entity_poly.pdbx_strand_id
1 'polypeptide(L)'
;MNTNERSMQMRLAAHKSWAGTTDRSARTAAARKASHHTRFLDKAREMHPGASEAQIEAVAESLRKAHYTELALKSAQARRAKSAAAKDTKRRRTQDELAQYTASKSERTAA
;
A
#
# COMPACT_ATOMS: atom_id res chain seq x y z
N MET A 1 13.28 20.88 -0.75
CA MET A 1 11.87 20.52 -0.90
C MET A 1 11.48 19.50 0.16
N ASN A 2 10.54 19.81 1.04
CA ASN A 2 10.10 18.91 2.12
C ASN A 2 9.00 17.92 1.66
N THR A 3 8.65 16.95 2.51
CA THR A 3 7.64 15.92 2.18
C THR A 3 6.26 16.51 1.84
N ASN A 4 5.84 17.57 2.54
CA ASN A 4 4.54 18.22 2.33
C ASN A 4 4.50 18.93 0.98
N GLU A 5 5.54 19.69 0.65
CA GLU A 5 5.70 20.34 -0.65
C GLU A 5 5.67 19.29 -1.77
N ARG A 6 6.40 18.17 -1.62
CA ARG A 6 6.45 17.10 -2.63
C ARG A 6 5.05 16.50 -2.85
N SER A 7 4.30 16.26 -1.78
CA SER A 7 2.91 15.81 -1.86
C SER A 7 2.01 16.82 -2.59
N MET A 8 2.20 18.12 -2.34
CA MET A 8 1.42 19.18 -3.01
C MET A 8 1.73 19.23 -4.51
N GLN A 9 3.00 19.14 -4.90
CA GLN A 9 3.37 19.10 -6.32
C GLN A 9 2.78 17.89 -7.06
N MET A 10 2.80 16.70 -6.45
CA MET A 10 2.25 15.50 -7.08
C MET A 10 0.73 15.59 -7.26
N ARG A 11 0.01 16.18 -6.29
CA ARG A 11 -1.42 16.47 -6.42
C ARG A 11 -1.71 17.47 -7.53
N LEU A 12 -0.94 18.57 -7.60
CA LEU A 12 -1.07 19.56 -8.67
C LEU A 12 -0.86 18.93 -10.04
N ALA A 13 0.17 18.10 -10.20
CA ALA A 13 0.46 17.39 -11.44
C ALA A 13 -0.68 16.43 -11.81
N ALA A 14 -1.22 15.68 -10.85
CA ALA A 14 -2.35 14.79 -11.09
C ALA A 14 -3.60 15.55 -11.55
N HIS A 15 -3.97 16.66 -10.90
CA HIS A 15 -5.11 17.47 -11.30
C HIS A 15 -4.94 18.07 -12.71
N LYS A 16 -3.77 18.64 -13.01
CA LYS A 16 -3.47 19.14 -14.36
C LYS A 16 -3.58 18.03 -15.41
N SER A 17 -3.03 16.86 -15.10
CA SER A 17 -3.07 15.71 -15.99
C SER A 17 -4.49 15.22 -16.27
N TRP A 18 -5.35 15.15 -15.25
CA TRP A 18 -6.75 14.74 -15.43
C TRP A 18 -7.61 15.81 -16.10
N ALA A 19 -7.32 17.09 -15.88
CA ALA A 19 -8.00 18.20 -16.57
C ALA A 19 -7.78 18.14 -18.09
N GLY A 20 -6.57 17.78 -18.54
CA GLY A 20 -6.26 17.59 -19.96
C GLY A 20 -6.74 16.27 -20.57
N THR A 21 -7.36 15.37 -19.78
CA THR A 21 -7.83 14.08 -20.28
C THR A 21 -9.30 14.17 -20.67
N THR A 22 -9.58 14.16 -21.97
CA THR A 22 -10.95 14.19 -22.53
C THR A 22 -11.64 12.83 -22.41
N ASP A 23 -10.93 11.74 -22.74
CA ASP A 23 -11.43 10.37 -22.57
C ASP A 23 -10.65 9.63 -21.45
N ARG A 24 -11.30 9.52 -20.29
CA ARG A 24 -10.75 8.82 -19.13
C ARG A 24 -10.71 7.31 -19.32
N SER A 25 -11.65 6.74 -20.06
CA SER A 25 -11.75 5.31 -20.33
C SER A 25 -10.58 4.87 -21.20
N ALA A 26 -10.33 5.57 -22.31
CA ALA A 26 -9.20 5.31 -23.20
C ALA A 26 -7.86 5.43 -22.48
N ARG A 27 -7.65 6.50 -21.69
CA ARG A 27 -6.40 6.69 -20.93
C ARG A 27 -6.03 5.50 -20.04
N THR A 28 -7.03 4.79 -19.53
CA THR A 28 -6.85 3.68 -18.59
C THR A 28 -7.08 2.29 -19.23
N ALA A 29 -7.42 2.21 -20.51
CA ALA A 29 -7.76 0.97 -21.20
C ALA A 29 -6.58 -0.01 -21.25
N ALA A 30 -5.38 0.46 -21.62
CA ALA A 30 -4.18 -0.38 -21.68
C ALA A 30 -3.85 -1.01 -20.32
N ALA A 31 -3.95 -0.22 -19.24
CA ALA A 31 -3.74 -0.70 -17.89
C ALA A 31 -4.79 -1.75 -17.50
N ARG A 32 -6.09 -1.50 -17.76
CA ARG A 32 -7.16 -2.47 -17.46
C ARG A 32 -6.99 -3.79 -18.20
N LYS A 33 -6.60 -3.72 -19.49
CA LYS A 33 -6.30 -4.90 -20.31
C LYS A 33 -5.17 -5.72 -19.68
N ALA A 34 -4.07 -5.07 -19.30
CA ALA A 34 -2.93 -5.74 -18.70
C ALA A 34 -3.20 -6.28 -17.28
N SER A 35 -4.06 -5.65 -16.48
CA SER A 35 -4.15 -5.94 -15.04
C SER A 35 -5.18 -6.99 -14.62
N HIS A 36 -6.32 -7.12 -15.31
CA HIS A 36 -7.48 -7.83 -14.71
C HIS A 36 -7.73 -9.25 -15.23
N HIS A 37 -7.66 -9.49 -16.54
CA HIS A 37 -7.97 -10.81 -17.11
C HIS A 37 -6.82 -11.40 -17.92
N THR A 38 -6.21 -10.60 -18.80
CA THR A 38 -5.31 -11.16 -19.82
C THR A 38 -4.05 -11.78 -19.20
N ARG A 39 -3.39 -11.10 -18.24
CA ARG A 39 -2.18 -11.65 -17.61
C ARG A 39 -2.39 -12.97 -16.88
N PHE A 40 -3.56 -13.20 -16.30
CA PHE A 40 -3.84 -14.43 -15.54
C PHE A 40 -4.24 -15.57 -16.47
N LEU A 41 -4.94 -15.26 -17.57
CA LEU A 41 -5.20 -16.19 -18.65
C LEU A 41 -3.90 -16.63 -19.33
N ASP A 42 -3.02 -15.69 -19.67
CA ASP A 42 -1.73 -15.99 -20.27
C ASP A 42 -0.89 -16.89 -19.33
N LYS A 43 -0.85 -16.55 -18.04
CA LYS A 43 -0.17 -17.37 -17.03
C LYS A 43 -0.79 -18.77 -16.88
N ALA A 44 -2.12 -18.88 -16.92
CA ALA A 44 -2.81 -20.15 -16.86
C ALA A 44 -2.49 -21.04 -18.07
N ARG A 45 -2.44 -20.45 -19.28
CA ARG A 45 -2.07 -21.16 -20.53
C ARG A 45 -0.62 -21.61 -20.52
N GLU A 46 0.30 -20.78 -20.00
CA GLU A 46 1.70 -21.18 -19.79
C GLU A 46 1.84 -22.38 -18.83
N MET A 47 1.04 -22.41 -17.77
CA MET A 47 1.08 -23.47 -16.75
C MET A 47 0.43 -24.77 -17.22
N HIS A 48 -0.61 -24.65 -18.06
CA HIS A 48 -1.42 -25.78 -18.52
C HIS A 48 -1.69 -25.70 -20.04
N PRO A 49 -0.69 -25.92 -20.89
CA PRO A 49 -0.80 -25.71 -22.34
C PRO A 49 -1.79 -26.64 -23.06
N GLY A 50 -2.20 -27.75 -22.45
CA GLY A 50 -3.16 -28.70 -23.01
C GLY A 50 -4.56 -28.64 -22.37
N ALA A 51 -4.80 -27.68 -21.47
CA ALA A 51 -6.09 -27.57 -20.79
C ALA A 51 -7.18 -26.98 -21.72
N SER A 52 -8.43 -27.34 -21.47
CA SER A 52 -9.56 -26.72 -22.17
C SER A 52 -9.74 -25.27 -21.74
N GLU A 53 -10.42 -24.46 -22.56
CA GLU A 53 -10.63 -23.03 -22.23
C GLU A 53 -11.38 -22.84 -20.90
N ALA A 54 -12.33 -23.74 -20.58
CA ALA A 54 -13.04 -23.71 -19.30
C ALA A 54 -12.10 -23.96 -18.10
N GLN A 55 -11.12 -24.85 -18.26
CA GLN A 55 -10.09 -25.11 -17.24
C GLN A 55 -9.15 -23.92 -17.10
N ILE A 56 -8.74 -23.31 -18.22
CA ILE A 56 -7.89 -22.11 -18.23
C ILE A 56 -8.57 -20.95 -17.49
N GLU A 57 -9.86 -20.70 -17.75
CA GLU A 57 -10.62 -19.64 -17.06
C GLU A 57 -10.70 -19.91 -15.54
N ALA A 58 -10.97 -21.15 -15.13
CA ALA A 58 -11.02 -21.54 -13.72
C ALA A 58 -9.67 -21.34 -13.01
N VAL A 59 -8.56 -21.68 -13.68
CA VAL A 59 -7.21 -21.45 -13.17
C VAL A 59 -6.90 -19.96 -13.10
N ALA A 60 -7.22 -19.20 -14.15
CA ALA A 60 -6.99 -17.76 -14.18
C ALA A 60 -7.76 -17.02 -13.06
N GLU A 61 -9.01 -17.38 -12.82
CA GLU A 61 -9.79 -16.81 -11.71
C GLU A 61 -9.19 -17.17 -10.34
N SER A 62 -8.67 -18.39 -10.19
CA SER A 62 -7.98 -18.83 -8.97
C SER A 62 -6.67 -18.05 -8.77
N LEU A 63 -5.87 -17.87 -9.81
CA LEU A 63 -4.64 -17.06 -9.79
C LEU A 63 -4.94 -15.60 -9.44
N ARG A 64 -6.01 -15.04 -10.00
CA ARG A 64 -6.47 -13.69 -9.70
C ARG A 64 -6.80 -13.54 -8.21
N LYS A 65 -7.60 -14.46 -7.66
CA LYS A 65 -7.96 -14.47 -6.23
C LYS A 65 -6.73 -14.63 -5.34
N ALA A 66 -5.81 -15.53 -5.69
CA ALA A 66 -4.57 -15.73 -4.96
C ALA A 66 -3.75 -14.44 -4.89
N HIS A 67 -3.51 -13.79 -6.04
CA HIS A 67 -2.73 -12.56 -6.13
C HIS A 67 -3.28 -11.44 -5.23
N TYR A 68 -4.59 -11.18 -5.28
CA TYR A 68 -5.19 -10.12 -4.46
C TYR A 68 -5.25 -10.50 -2.97
N THR A 69 -5.41 -11.78 -2.66
CA THR A 69 -5.33 -12.28 -1.27
C THR A 69 -3.92 -12.08 -0.71
N GLU A 70 -2.87 -12.39 -1.46
CA GLU A 70 -1.49 -12.14 -1.06
C GLU A 70 -1.20 -10.66 -0.83
N LEU A 71 -1.69 -9.79 -1.73
CA LEU A 71 -1.55 -8.34 -1.60
C LEU A 71 -2.25 -7.81 -0.34
N ALA A 72 -3.45 -8.31 -0.05
CA ALA A 72 -4.20 -7.97 1.16
C ALA A 72 -3.46 -8.43 2.43
N LEU A 73 -2.91 -9.64 2.43
CA LEU A 73 -2.12 -10.18 3.54
C LEU A 73 -0.88 -9.31 3.82
N LYS A 74 -0.11 -8.98 2.77
CA LYS A 74 1.07 -8.10 2.87
C LYS A 74 0.70 -6.71 3.41
N SER A 75 -0.42 -6.14 2.94
CA SER A 75 -0.95 -4.87 3.44
C SER A 75 -1.31 -4.94 4.93
N ALA A 76 -1.98 -6.01 5.37
CA ALA A 76 -2.32 -6.21 6.78
C ALA A 76 -1.09 -6.38 7.67
N GLN A 77 -0.05 -7.08 7.19
CA GLN A 77 1.23 -7.21 7.89
C GLN A 77 1.93 -5.84 8.02
N ALA A 78 2.01 -5.06 6.92
CA ALA A 78 2.62 -3.73 6.93
C ALA A 78 1.90 -2.76 7.89
N ARG A 79 0.57 -2.78 7.91
CA ARG A 79 -0.23 -1.98 8.85
C ARG A 79 0.04 -2.35 10.31
N ARG A 80 0.14 -3.65 10.61
CA ARG A 80 0.50 -4.13 11.96
C ARG A 80 1.88 -3.65 12.37
N ALA A 81 2.88 -3.80 11.51
CA ALA A 81 4.25 -3.35 11.78
C ALA A 81 4.31 -1.83 12.03
N LYS A 82 3.64 -1.03 11.20
CA LYS A 82 3.57 0.43 11.37
C LYS A 82 2.91 0.83 12.69
N SER A 83 1.82 0.16 13.07
CA SER A 83 1.13 0.42 14.34
C SER A 83 2.01 0.08 15.54
N ALA A 84 2.74 -1.05 15.49
CA ALA A 84 3.69 -1.43 16.53
C ALA A 84 4.82 -0.40 16.68
N ALA A 85 5.43 0.03 15.57
CA ALA A 85 6.47 1.06 15.58
C ALA A 85 5.96 2.40 16.16
N ALA A 86 4.75 2.83 15.79
CA ALA A 86 4.16 4.06 16.32
C ALA A 86 3.90 3.97 17.83
N LYS A 87 3.45 2.82 18.33
CA LYS A 87 3.27 2.57 19.77
C LYS A 87 4.60 2.59 20.52
N ASP A 88 5.64 1.98 19.95
CA ASP A 88 6.98 1.96 20.54
C ASP A 88 7.57 3.37 20.66
N THR A 89 7.49 4.16 19.58
CA THR A 89 7.92 5.57 19.60
C THR A 89 7.14 6.38 20.64
N LYS A 90 5.81 6.20 20.73
CA LYS A 90 5.01 6.87 21.75
C LYS A 90 5.44 6.46 23.16
N ARG A 91 5.66 5.16 23.40
CA ARG A 91 6.11 4.64 24.69
C ARG A 91 7.46 5.24 25.09
N ARG A 92 8.43 5.25 24.18
CA ARG A 92 9.75 5.83 24.42
C ARG A 92 9.65 7.30 24.81
N ARG A 93 8.89 8.09 24.03
CA ARG A 93 8.64 9.49 24.35
C ARG A 93 8.03 9.67 25.75
N THR A 94 7.02 8.88 26.09
CA THR A 94 6.42 8.97 27.43
C THR A 94 7.39 8.59 28.55
N GLN A 95 8.30 7.64 28.31
CA GLN A 95 9.33 7.27 29.28
C GLN A 95 10.34 8.41 29.46
N ASP A 96 10.77 9.05 28.38
CA ASP A 96 11.68 10.20 28.42
C ASP A 96 11.04 11.39 29.17
N GLU A 97 9.77 11.69 28.90
CA GLU A 97 9.00 12.73 29.59
C GLU A 97 8.85 12.45 31.10
N LEU A 98 8.59 11.19 31.47
CA LEU A 98 8.51 10.76 32.87
C LEU A 98 9.86 10.90 33.59
N ALA A 99 10.96 10.48 32.95
CA ALA A 99 12.29 10.60 33.52
C ALA A 99 12.66 12.07 33.79
N GLN A 100 12.38 12.96 32.84
CA GLN A 100 12.58 14.41 33.00
C GLN A 100 11.73 14.97 34.15
N TYR A 101 10.46 14.58 34.24
CA TYR A 101 9.60 15.00 35.34
C TYR A 101 10.16 14.55 36.69
N THR A 102 10.59 13.30 36.81
CA THR A 102 11.17 12.77 38.05
C THR A 102 12.44 13.50 38.46
N ALA A 103 13.35 13.77 37.52
CA ALA A 103 14.59 14.53 37.77
C ALA A 103 14.30 15.95 38.25
N SER A 104 13.39 16.67 37.56
CA SER A 104 12.99 18.01 37.98
C SER A 104 12.31 18.03 39.36
N LYS A 105 11.61 16.95 39.72
CA LYS A 105 10.95 16.84 41.02
C LYS A 105 11.97 16.59 42.12
N SER A 106 12.98 15.74 41.90
CA SER A 106 14.03 15.51 42.89
C SER A 106 14.86 16.76 43.16
N GLU A 107 15.16 17.55 42.12
CA GLU A 107 15.87 18.83 42.26
C GLU A 107 15.07 19.82 43.10
N ARG A 108 13.75 19.92 42.88
CA ARG A 108 12.86 20.79 43.67
C ARG A 108 12.73 20.38 45.14
N THR A 109 12.88 19.10 45.46
CA THR A 109 12.81 18.61 46.85
C THR A 109 14.14 18.67 47.59
N ALA A 110 15.25 18.86 46.87
CA ALA A 110 16.60 18.93 47.45
C ALA A 110 17.08 20.37 47.71
N ALA A 111 16.34 21.38 47.22
CA ALA A 111 16.54 22.80 47.47
C ALA A 111 15.63 23.28 48.61
#